data_AF-A0A8R1DL72-F1
#
_entry.id   AF-A0A8R1DL72-F1
#
_cell.length_a   1.000
_cell.length_b   1.000
_cell.length_c   1.000
_cell.angle_alpha   90.00
_cell.angle_beta   90.00
_cell.angle_gamma   90.00
#
_symmetry.space_group_name_H-M   'P 1'
#
loop_
_entity.id
_entity.type
_entity.pdbx_description
1 polymer ?
#
loop_
_entity_poly.entity_id
_entity_poly.type
_entity_poly.pdbx_seq_one_letter_code
_entity_poly.pdbx_strand_id
1 'polypeptide(L)'
;MASYGVDDPEFAVTQLAQTTMRSEVGKISLDTVFKEREQLNENIVFAINKASAPWGIQCMRYEIRDMHMPAKIQEAMQMQVEAERKKRAAILESEGVREAAINKTILKNEGPKSLFKGAACRMMVMAPLFGIAQTVYYIGVAENLLGIQKTKHV
;
A
#
# COMPACT_ATOMS: atom_id res chain seq x y z
N MET A 1 22.89 -14.65 59.37
CA MET A 1 21.44 -14.39 59.36
C MET A 1 20.83 -15.20 58.22
N ALA A 2 19.93 -16.12 58.57
CA ALA A 2 18.96 -16.85 57.73
C ALA A 2 19.43 -17.49 56.40
N SER A 3 20.04 -18.68 56.49
CA SER A 3 20.13 -19.67 55.39
C SER A 3 18.91 -20.60 55.38
N TYR A 4 17.71 -20.06 55.58
CA TYR A 4 16.46 -20.83 55.58
C TYR A 4 15.38 -20.00 54.88
N GLY A 5 14.96 -20.45 53.69
CA GLY A 5 13.87 -19.81 52.96
C GLY A 5 13.80 -20.14 51.47
N VAL A 6 14.81 -20.82 50.91
CA VAL A 6 14.79 -21.22 49.50
C VAL A 6 15.09 -22.72 49.42
N ASP A 7 14.02 -23.52 49.47
CA ASP A 7 14.07 -24.85 48.87
C ASP A 7 14.29 -24.64 47.37
N ASP A 8 15.51 -24.93 46.91
CA ASP A 8 15.94 -24.93 45.52
C ASP A 8 15.77 -23.61 44.72
N PRO A 9 16.82 -22.76 44.65
CA PRO A 9 16.77 -21.50 43.91
C PRO A 9 16.59 -21.68 42.40
N GLU A 10 16.96 -22.84 41.83
CA GLU A 10 16.73 -23.15 40.42
C GLU A 10 15.23 -23.39 40.16
N PHE A 11 14.57 -24.10 41.07
CA PHE A 11 13.12 -24.29 41.04
C PHE A 11 12.38 -22.96 41.20
N ALA A 12 12.81 -22.11 42.14
CA ALA A 12 12.21 -20.80 42.37
C ALA A 12 12.31 -19.88 41.14
N VAL A 13 13.46 -19.87 40.45
CA VAL A 13 13.66 -19.12 39.20
C VAL A 13 12.77 -19.66 38.08
N THR A 14 12.60 -20.98 37.97
CA THR A 14 11.71 -21.60 36.98
C THR A 14 10.26 -21.20 37.19
N GLN A 15 9.78 -21.21 38.44
CA GLN A 15 8.43 -20.79 38.81
C GLN A 15 8.18 -19.30 38.56
N LEU A 16 9.18 -18.46 38.85
CA LEU A 16 9.15 -17.03 38.52
C LEU A 16 9.10 -16.80 37.02
N ALA A 17 9.92 -17.52 36.25
CA ALA A 17 9.91 -17.44 34.79
C ALA A 17 8.53 -17.81 34.23
N GLN A 18 7.89 -18.87 34.75
CA GLN A 18 6.56 -19.30 34.32
C GLN A 18 5.46 -18.28 34.67
N THR A 19 5.53 -17.71 35.88
CA THR A 19 4.56 -16.69 36.33
C THR A 19 4.70 -15.39 35.54
N THR A 20 5.94 -14.97 35.30
CA THR A 20 6.27 -13.78 34.52
C THR A 20 5.83 -13.95 33.06
N MET A 21 6.15 -15.09 32.45
CA MET A 21 5.70 -15.41 31.08
C MET A 21 4.17 -15.35 30.96
N ARG A 22 3.44 -15.96 31.91
CA ARG A 22 1.97 -15.91 31.90
C ARG A 22 1.43 -14.48 32.04
N SER A 23 2.06 -13.65 32.86
CA SER A 23 1.65 -12.25 33.04
C SER A 23 1.92 -11.41 31.79
N GLU A 24 3.10 -11.53 31.19
CA GLU A 24 3.47 -10.77 29.98
C GLU A 24 2.63 -11.17 28.77
N VAL A 25 2.39 -12.46 28.56
CA VAL A 25 1.50 -12.96 27.49
C VAL A 25 0.06 -12.47 27.68
N GLY A 26 -0.40 -12.27 28.92
CA GLY A 26 -1.74 -11.75 29.20
C GLY A 26 -1.91 -10.25 28.95
N LYS A 27 -0.83 -9.47 28.96
CA LYS A 27 -0.85 -8.02 28.67
C LYS A 27 -0.82 -7.71 27.18
N ILE A 28 -0.20 -8.59 26.40
CA ILE A 28 0.06 -8.39 24.98
C ILE A 28 -1.09 -9.02 24.17
N SER A 29 -1.50 -8.35 23.10
CA SER A 29 -2.49 -8.94 22.19
C SER A 29 -1.89 -10.19 21.52
N LEU A 30 -2.70 -11.23 21.37
CA LEU A 30 -2.25 -12.53 20.86
C LEU A 30 -1.53 -12.46 19.50
N ASP A 31 -1.96 -11.56 18.61
CA ASP A 31 -1.33 -11.33 17.31
C ASP A 31 0.07 -10.70 17.45
N THR A 32 0.23 -9.83 18.45
CA THR A 32 1.50 -9.19 18.79
C THR A 32 2.47 -10.17 19.44
N VAL A 33 1.99 -11.13 20.24
CA VAL A 33 2.83 -12.17 20.88
C VAL A 33 3.61 -12.99 19.86
N PHE A 34 3.02 -13.28 18.69
CA PHE A 34 3.72 -14.01 17.62
C PHE A 34 4.71 -13.13 16.84
N LYS A 35 4.38 -11.86 16.64
CA LYS A 35 5.20 -10.91 15.87
C LYS A 35 6.41 -10.41 16.66
N GLU A 36 6.27 -10.29 17.97
CA GLU A 36 7.25 -9.65 18.86
C GLU A 36 7.91 -10.64 19.82
N ARG A 37 8.20 -11.87 19.38
CA ARG A 37 8.87 -12.88 20.23
C ARG A 37 10.19 -12.37 20.82
N GLU A 38 10.94 -11.58 20.07
CA GLU A 38 12.20 -10.98 20.53
C GLU A 38 11.97 -10.00 21.68
N GLN A 39 11.04 -9.07 21.53
CA GLN A 39 10.66 -8.12 22.58
C GLN A 39 10.15 -8.83 23.84
N LEU A 40 9.37 -9.91 23.65
CA LEU A 40 8.83 -10.68 24.76
C LEU A 40 9.95 -11.40 25.54
N ASN A 41 10.94 -11.95 24.83
CA ASN A 41 12.11 -12.56 25.45
C ASN A 41 12.91 -11.55 26.28
N GLU A 42 13.15 -10.34 25.74
CA GLU A 42 13.85 -9.27 26.47
C GLU A 42 13.11 -8.87 27.76
N ASN A 43 11.79 -8.67 27.66
CA ASN A 43 10.95 -8.29 28.79
C ASN A 43 10.94 -9.36 29.89
N ILE A 44 10.86 -10.64 29.50
CA ILE A 44 10.93 -11.77 30.45
C ILE A 44 12.30 -11.83 31.13
N VAL A 45 13.40 -11.72 30.36
CA VAL A 45 14.76 -11.74 30.91
C VAL A 45 14.95 -10.59 31.92
N PHE A 46 14.47 -9.39 31.58
CA PHE A 46 14.53 -8.24 32.48
C PHE A 46 13.75 -8.47 33.78
N ALA A 47 12.52 -8.96 33.69
CA ALA A 47 11.67 -9.21 34.84
C ALA A 47 12.22 -10.34 35.74
N ILE A 48 12.77 -11.41 35.16
CA ILE A 48 13.43 -12.49 35.90
C ILE A 48 14.67 -11.95 36.62
N ASN A 49 15.57 -11.24 35.92
CA ASN A 49 16.80 -10.70 36.51
C ASN A 49 16.52 -9.72 37.66
N LYS A 50 15.44 -8.94 37.55
CA LYS A 50 15.00 -8.06 38.64
C LYS A 50 14.53 -8.84 39.87
N ALA A 51 13.84 -9.96 39.67
CA ALA A 51 13.34 -10.81 40.75
C ALA A 51 14.42 -11.73 41.35
N SER A 52 15.42 -12.15 40.56
CA SER A 52 16.51 -13.05 40.97
C SER A 52 17.71 -12.34 41.59
N ALA A 53 17.74 -11.00 41.59
CA ALA A 53 18.79 -10.20 42.24
C ALA A 53 19.09 -10.58 43.70
N PRO A 54 18.09 -10.92 44.56
CA PRO A 54 18.34 -11.36 45.93
C PRO A 54 19.05 -12.73 46.05
N TRP A 55 19.00 -13.54 45.00
CA TRP A 55 19.59 -14.89 44.97
C TRP A 55 20.95 -14.95 44.25
N GLY A 56 21.39 -13.85 43.63
CA GLY A 56 22.66 -13.80 42.90
C GLY A 56 22.66 -14.61 41.59
N ILE A 57 21.47 -14.94 41.06
CA ILE A 57 21.32 -15.69 39.80
C ILE A 57 21.01 -14.72 38.66
N GLN A 58 21.73 -14.85 37.55
CA GLN A 58 21.53 -14.05 36.34
C GLN A 58 21.08 -14.94 35.18
N CYS A 59 19.95 -14.60 34.58
CA CYS A 59 19.44 -15.24 33.37
C CYS A 59 20.06 -14.56 32.14
N MET A 60 20.81 -15.33 31.34
CA MET A 60 21.52 -14.82 30.16
C MET A 60 20.61 -14.73 28.94
N ARG A 61 19.68 -15.68 28.77
CA ARG A 61 18.80 -15.75 27.61
C ARG A 61 17.55 -16.58 27.94
N TYR A 62 16.42 -16.10 27.44
CA TYR A 62 15.15 -16.82 27.49
C TYR A 62 14.66 -17.06 26.06
N GLU A 63 14.23 -18.28 25.75
CA GLU A 63 13.63 -18.65 24.46
C GLU A 63 12.29 -19.33 24.67
N ILE A 64 11.24 -18.76 24.07
CA ILE A 64 9.93 -19.38 24.00
C ILE A 64 9.95 -20.44 22.89
N ARG A 65 9.82 -21.72 23.28
CA ARG A 65 9.69 -22.85 22.33
C ARG A 65 8.31 -22.84 21.67
N ASP A 66 7.31 -23.42 22.35
CA ASP A 66 5.97 -23.61 21.77
C ASP A 66 4.86 -23.06 22.68
N MET A 67 3.95 -22.29 22.09
CA MET A 67 2.73 -21.83 22.75
C MET A 67 1.53 -22.53 22.12
N HIS A 68 0.85 -23.35 22.90
CA HIS A 68 -0.39 -24.02 22.48
C HIS A 68 -1.58 -23.20 22.92
N MET A 69 -2.37 -22.74 21.96
CA MET A 69 -3.54 -21.91 22.21
C MET A 69 -4.81 -22.77 22.12
N PRO A 70 -5.81 -22.58 23.00
CA PRO A 70 -7.06 -23.33 22.91
C PRO A 70 -7.78 -23.06 21.58
N ALA A 71 -8.36 -24.10 20.98
CA ALA A 71 -8.95 -24.07 19.64
C ALA A 71 -9.99 -22.95 19.46
N LYS A 72 -10.79 -22.65 20.50
CA LYS A 72 -11.79 -21.58 20.47
C LYS A 72 -11.21 -20.19 20.19
N ILE A 73 -10.01 -19.90 20.70
CA ILE A 73 -9.37 -18.61 20.50
C ILE A 73 -8.78 -18.52 19.08
N GLN A 74 -8.22 -19.61 18.57
CA GLN A 74 -7.72 -19.67 17.20
C GLN A 74 -8.85 -19.43 16.19
N GLU A 75 -10.02 -20.03 16.42
CA GLU A 75 -11.20 -19.84 15.57
C GLU A 75 -11.69 -18.39 15.59
N ALA A 76 -11.82 -17.79 16.79
CA ALA A 76 -12.20 -16.38 16.93
C ALA A 76 -11.20 -15.43 16.25
N MET A 77 -9.90 -15.71 16.37
CA MET A 77 -8.84 -14.96 15.71
C MET A 77 -8.94 -15.07 14.19
N GLN A 78 -9.18 -16.28 13.67
CA GLN A 78 -9.32 -16.51 12.24
C GLN A 78 -10.54 -15.76 11.68
N MET A 79 -11.67 -15.78 12.39
CA MET A 79 -12.84 -14.98 12.03
C MET A 79 -12.55 -13.48 12.03
N GLN A 80 -11.81 -12.98 13.03
CA GLN A 80 -11.44 -11.57 13.12
C GLN A 80 -10.52 -11.14 11.96
N VAL A 81 -9.48 -11.93 11.66
CA VAL A 81 -8.55 -11.67 10.56
C VAL A 81 -9.28 -11.72 9.22
N GLU A 82 -10.19 -12.67 9.05
CA GLU A 82 -11.00 -12.77 7.83
C GLU A 82 -11.95 -11.59 7.67
N ALA A 83 -12.59 -11.13 8.76
CA ALA A 83 -13.43 -9.94 8.76
C ALA A 83 -12.64 -8.68 8.41
N GLU A 84 -11.44 -8.51 8.97
CA GLU A 84 -10.58 -7.37 8.66
C GLU A 84 -10.10 -7.41 7.21
N ARG A 85 -9.73 -8.60 6.71
CA ARG A 85 -9.38 -8.81 5.29
C ARG A 85 -10.55 -8.47 4.37
N LYS A 86 -11.76 -8.95 4.65
CA LYS A 86 -12.97 -8.64 3.88
C LYS A 86 -13.27 -7.15 3.90
N LYS A 87 -13.15 -6.49 5.06
CA LYS A 87 -13.33 -5.04 5.19
C LYS A 87 -12.30 -4.28 4.35
N ARG A 88 -11.02 -4.64 4.44
CA ARG A 88 -9.96 -4.02 3.63
C ARG A 88 -10.19 -4.23 2.13
N ALA A 89 -10.57 -5.44 1.71
CA ALA A 89 -10.89 -5.72 0.31
C ALA A 89 -12.07 -4.88 -0.20
N ALA A 90 -13.15 -4.76 0.59
CA ALA A 90 -14.32 -3.96 0.24
C ALA A 90 -14.00 -2.46 0.14
N ILE A 91 -13.14 -1.94 1.02
CA ILE A 91 -12.66 -0.54 0.93
C ILE A 91 -11.86 -0.34 -0.35
N LEU A 92 -10.89 -1.22 -0.62
CA LEU A 92 -10.05 -1.15 -1.81
C LEU A 92 -10.88 -1.24 -3.10
N GLU A 93 -11.89 -2.12 -3.13
CA GLU A 93 -12.81 -2.24 -4.25
C GLU A 93 -13.66 -0.97 -4.43
N SER A 94 -14.20 -0.42 -3.34
CA SER A 94 -14.96 0.82 -3.37
C SER A 94 -14.13 2.00 -3.87
N GLU A 95 -12.87 2.10 -3.42
CA GLU A 95 -11.91 3.10 -3.89
C GLU A 95 -11.60 2.93 -5.37
N GLY A 96 -11.34 1.69 -5.82
CA GLY A 96 -11.10 1.38 -7.24
C GLY A 96 -12.29 1.72 -8.14
N VAL A 97 -13.52 1.43 -7.70
CA VAL A 97 -14.74 1.81 -8.42
C VAL A 97 -14.87 3.33 -8.51
N ARG A 98 -14.59 4.05 -7.41
CA ARG A 98 -14.64 5.52 -7.38
C ARG A 98 -13.61 6.13 -8.33
N GLU A 99 -12.38 5.65 -8.30
CA GLU A 99 -11.32 6.10 -9.20
C GLU A 99 -11.63 5.81 -10.67
N ALA A 100 -12.13 4.60 -10.97
CA ALA A 100 -12.54 4.23 -12.33
C ALA A 100 -13.69 5.13 -12.85
N ALA A 101 -14.66 5.45 -12.00
CA ALA A 101 -15.75 6.36 -12.34
C ALA A 101 -15.24 7.78 -12.62
N ILE A 102 -14.32 8.30 -11.79
CA ILE A 102 -13.67 9.61 -11.99
C ILE A 102 -12.89 9.62 -13.30
N ASN A 103 -12.08 8.60 -13.57
CA ASN A 103 -11.31 8.53 -14.81
C ASN A 103 -12.24 8.50 -16.04
N LYS A 104 -13.35 7.75 -15.97
CA LYS A 104 -14.35 7.71 -17.04
C LYS A 104 -15.04 9.04 -17.27
N THR A 105 -15.36 9.81 -16.23
CA THR A 105 -15.98 11.15 -16.38
C THR A 105 -14.99 12.15 -16.95
N ILE A 106 -13.73 12.14 -16.51
CA ILE A 106 -12.65 12.95 -17.08
C ILE A 106 -12.50 12.64 -18.59
N LEU A 107 -12.37 11.36 -18.95
CA LEU A 107 -12.25 10.94 -20.35
C LEU A 107 -13.44 11.40 -21.20
N LYS A 108 -14.67 11.31 -20.70
CA LYS A 108 -15.86 11.80 -21.41
C LYS A 108 -15.87 13.32 -21.61
N ASN A 109 -15.35 14.08 -20.65
CA ASN A 109 -15.36 15.54 -20.70
C ASN A 109 -14.18 16.11 -21.51
N GLU A 110 -13.02 15.47 -21.44
CA GLU A 110 -11.80 15.90 -22.12
C GLU A 110 -11.61 15.27 -23.50
N GLY A 111 -12.21 14.10 -23.74
CA GLY A 111 -12.23 13.43 -25.05
C GLY A 111 -12.74 14.31 -26.20
N PRO A 112 -13.95 14.91 -26.11
CA PRO A 112 -14.42 15.80 -27.16
C PRO A 112 -13.55 17.04 -27.29
N LYS A 113 -13.10 17.65 -26.18
CA LYS A 113 -12.25 18.84 -26.21
C LYS A 113 -10.91 18.59 -26.92
N SER A 114 -10.26 17.46 -26.64
CA SER A 114 -9.00 17.06 -27.28
C SER A 114 -9.20 16.71 -28.76
N LEU A 115 -10.29 16.02 -29.11
CA LEU A 115 -10.65 15.70 -30.49
C LEU A 115 -10.94 16.96 -31.33
N PHE A 116 -11.75 17.88 -30.80
CA PHE A 116 -12.05 19.15 -31.47
C PHE A 116 -10.81 20.02 -31.63
N LYS A 117 -9.91 20.06 -30.64
CA LYS A 117 -8.65 20.80 -30.74
C LYS A 117 -7.73 20.26 -31.84
N GLY A 118 -7.68 18.92 -31.99
CA GLY A 118 -6.96 18.26 -33.08
C GLY A 118 -7.57 18.53 -34.46
N ALA A 119 -8.90 18.46 -34.57
CA ALA A 119 -9.61 18.75 -35.82
C ALA A 119 -9.47 20.22 -36.25
N ALA A 120 -9.58 21.15 -35.30
CA ALA A 120 -9.39 22.59 -35.54
C ALA A 120 -7.97 22.90 -36.05
N CYS A 121 -6.95 22.25 -35.50
CA CYS A 121 -5.57 22.41 -35.97
C CYS A 121 -5.40 21.97 -37.43
N ARG A 122 -5.99 20.82 -37.83
CA ARG A 122 -5.96 20.37 -39.23
C ARG A 122 -6.72 21.30 -40.17
N MET A 123 -7.89 21.79 -39.75
CA MET A 123 -8.69 22.73 -40.54
C MET A 123 -7.96 24.05 -40.77
N MET A 124 -7.30 24.58 -39.74
CA MET A 124 -6.60 25.87 -39.81
C MET A 124 -5.48 25.87 -40.86
N VAL A 125 -4.86 24.73 -41.12
CA VAL A 125 -3.81 24.58 -42.14
C VAL A 125 -4.38 24.30 -43.53
N MET A 126 -5.39 23.42 -43.63
CA MET A 126 -5.91 22.95 -44.93
C MET A 126 -6.81 23.98 -45.64
N ALA A 127 -7.64 24.72 -44.90
CA ALA A 127 -8.57 25.70 -45.47
C ALA A 127 -7.88 26.83 -46.27
N PRO A 128 -6.82 27.50 -45.76
CA PRO A 128 -6.14 28.55 -46.53
C PRO A 128 -5.39 27.99 -47.74
N LEU A 129 -4.78 26.80 -47.63
CA LEU A 129 -4.10 26.14 -48.77
C LEU A 129 -5.07 25.86 -49.93
N PHE A 130 -6.29 25.40 -49.62
CA PHE A 130 -7.31 25.16 -50.63
C PHE A 130 -7.76 26.47 -51.31
N GLY A 131 -7.94 27.54 -50.54
CA GLY A 131 -8.28 28.86 -51.09
C GLY A 131 -7.20 29.40 -52.01
N ILE A 132 -5.92 29.30 -51.62
CA ILE A 132 -4.79 29.69 -52.46
C ILE A 132 -4.79 28.85 -53.75
N ALA A 133 -4.95 27.54 -53.67
CA ALA A 133 -5.00 26.67 -54.85
C ALA A 133 -6.14 27.04 -55.81
N GLN A 134 -7.34 27.32 -55.28
CA GLN A 134 -8.48 27.77 -56.09
C GLN A 134 -8.20 29.12 -56.76
N THR A 135 -7.63 30.10 -56.03
CA THR A 135 -7.31 31.41 -56.60
C THR A 135 -6.32 31.30 -57.75
N VAL A 136 -5.27 30.49 -57.60
CA VAL A 136 -4.28 30.23 -58.66
C VAL A 136 -4.94 29.54 -59.86
N TYR A 137 -5.86 28.59 -59.62
CA TYR A 137 -6.60 27.93 -60.69
C TYR A 137 -7.48 28.89 -61.49
N TYR A 138 -8.28 29.73 -60.81
CA TYR A 138 -9.13 30.71 -61.48
C TYR A 138 -8.32 31.77 -62.23
N ILE A 139 -7.19 32.23 -61.69
CA ILE A 139 -6.27 33.14 -62.39
C ILE A 139 -5.70 32.46 -63.63
N GLY A 140 -5.23 31.21 -63.53
CA GLY A 140 -4.69 30.47 -64.68
C GLY A 140 -5.73 30.21 -65.78
N VAL A 141 -6.98 29.91 -65.42
CA VAL A 141 -8.09 29.79 -66.38
C VAL A 141 -8.41 31.13 -67.05
N ALA A 142 -8.40 32.22 -66.28
CA ALA A 142 -8.62 33.56 -66.81
C ALA A 142 -7.49 34.01 -67.77
N GLU A 143 -6.23 33.75 -67.44
CA GLU A 143 -5.08 34.00 -68.31
C GLU A 143 -5.19 33.24 -69.65
N ASN A 144 -5.62 31.97 -69.60
CA ASN A 144 -5.81 31.13 -70.78
C ASN A 144 -6.97 31.61 -71.68
N LEU A 145 -8.06 32.10 -71.09
CA LEU A 145 -9.21 32.66 -71.82
C LEU A 145 -8.93 34.04 -72.43
N LEU A 146 -8.11 34.87 -71.78
CA LEU A 146 -7.74 36.21 -72.26
C LEU A 146 -6.60 36.18 -73.30
N GLY A 147 -6.08 35.01 -73.67
CA GLY A 147 -5.06 34.88 -74.72
C GLY A 147 -3.71 35.50 -74.34
N ILE A 148 -3.47 35.75 -73.04
CA ILE A 148 -2.20 36.27 -72.54
C ILE A 148 -1.22 35.11 -72.53
N GLN A 149 -0.48 34.91 -73.62
CA GLN A 149 0.69 34.04 -73.59
C GLN A 149 1.67 34.60 -72.56
N LYS A 150 2.01 33.81 -71.54
CA LYS A 150 3.15 34.11 -70.67
C LYS A 150 4.37 34.32 -71.57
N THR A 151 4.85 35.55 -71.66
CA THR A 151 6.19 35.82 -72.14
C THR A 151 7.15 35.05 -71.24
N LYS A 152 7.67 33.94 -71.76
CA LYS A 152 8.77 33.21 -71.14
C LYS A 152 9.97 34.15 -71.09
N HIS A 153 10.18 34.82 -69.97
CA HIS A 153 11.49 35.33 -69.62
C HIS A 153 12.23 34.23 -68.83
N VAL A 154 13.44 33.99 -69.31
CA VAL A 154 14.53 33.17 -68.78
C VAL A 154 14.72 33.38 -67.28
#